data_AF-A0A137S8I9-F1
#
_entry.id   AF-A0A137S8I9-F1
#
_cell.length_a   1.000
_cell.length_b   1.000
_cell.length_c   1.000
_cell.angle_alpha   90.00
_cell.angle_beta   90.00
_cell.angle_gamma   90.00
#
_symmetry.space_group_name_H-M   'P 1'
#
loop_
_entity.id
_entity.type
_entity.pdbx_description
1 polymer ?
#
loop_
_entity_poly.entity_id
_entity_poly.type
_entity_poly.pdbx_seq_one_letter_code
_entity_poly.pdbx_strand_id
1 'polypeptide(L)' 'MPADQFTRRMLVGCLLVAALAVSIVKDLVQLYGGQLSLVRSELGGLKVSAWFPARAL' A
#
# COMPACT_ATOMS: atom_id res chain seq x y z
N MET A 1 24.88 22.21 -9.30
CA MET A 1 23.77 21.31 -9.66
C MET A 1 23.17 20.70 -8.38
N PRO A 2 22.17 21.33 -7.72
CA PRO A 2 21.56 20.82 -6.48
C PRO A 2 20.21 20.09 -6.65
N ALA A 3 19.67 19.99 -7.88
CA ALA A 3 18.33 19.43 -8.13
C ALA A 3 18.18 17.94 -7.78
N ASP A 4 19.26 17.15 -7.93
CA ASP A 4 19.23 15.70 -7.65
C ASP A 4 19.01 15.35 -6.19
N GLN A 5 19.52 16.14 -5.25
CA GLN A 5 19.44 15.80 -3.82
C GLN A 5 18.05 16.12 -3.25
N PHE A 6 17.43 17.21 -3.71
CA PHE A 6 16.07 17.59 -3.31
C PHE A 6 15.05 16.59 -3.85
N THR A 7 15.13 16.26 -5.15
CA THR A 7 14.23 15.28 -5.77
C THR A 7 14.36 13.90 -5.12
N ARG A 8 15.58 13.45 -4.78
CA ARG A 8 15.79 12.18 -4.06
C ARG A 8 15.15 12.20 -2.67
N ARG A 9 15.31 13.28 -1.91
CA ARG A 9 14.69 13.42 -0.57
C ARG A 9 13.16 13.43 -0.65
N MET A 10 12.61 14.12 -1.65
CA MET A 10 11.17 14.16 -1.88
C MET A 10 10.62 12.80 -2.28
N LEU A 11 11.30 12.07 -3.18
CA LEU A 11 10.92 10.71 -3.56
C LEU A 11 10.97 9.75 -2.36
N VAL A 12 12.01 9.81 -1.53
CA VAL A 12 12.11 8.99 -0.31
C VAL A 12 10.97 9.33 0.66
N GLY A 13 10.66 10.61 0.84
CA GLY A 13 9.52 11.04 1.66
C GLY A 13 8.19 10.48 1.16
N CYS A 14 7.91 10.62 -0.14
CA CYS A 14 6.70 10.06 -0.76
C CYS A 14 6.64 8.53 -0.63
N LEU A 15 7.77 7.84 -0.79
CA LEU A 15 7.86 6.39 -0.66
C LEU A 15 7.54 5.93 0.77
N LEU A 16 8.07 6.63 1.77
CA LEU A 16 7.81 6.35 3.19
C LEU A 16 6.34 6.55 3.54
N VAL A 17 5.72 7.64 3.06
CA VAL A 17 4.29 7.91 3.27
C VAL A 17 3.43 6.81 2.65
N ALA A 18 3.75 6.39 1.42
CA ALA A 18 3.04 5.30 0.75
C ALA A 18 3.21 3.96 1.50
N ALA A 19 4.41 3.65 1.98
CA ALA A 19 4.69 2.43 2.74
C ALA A 19 3.91 2.40 4.07
N LEU A 20 3.87 3.53 4.79
CA LEU A 20 3.10 3.67 6.03
C LEU A 20 1.60 3.48 5.80
N ALA A 21 1.05 4.12 4.77
CA ALA A 21 -0.36 3.99 4.42
C ALA A 21 -0.74 2.52 4.12
N VAL A 22 0.07 1.82 3.33
CA VAL A 22 -0.17 0.40 3.02
C VAL A 22 -0.06 -0.47 4.27
N SER A 23 0.88 -0.16 5.18
CA SER A 23 1.04 -0.90 6.44
C SER A 23 -0.18 -0.74 7.36
N ILE A 24 -0.71 0.48 7.49
CA ILE A 24 -1.90 0.76 8.32
C ILE A 24 -3.12 0.01 7.76
N VAL A 25 -3.32 0.04 6.44
CA VAL A 25 -4.44 -0.65 5.80
C VAL A 25 -4.31 -2.17 5.97
N LYS A 26 -3.09 -2.71 5.86
CA LYS A 26 -2.84 -4.14 6.10
C LYS A 26 -3.19 -4.53 7.54
N ASP A 27 -2.77 -3.73 8.52
CA ASP A 27 -3.05 -3.97 9.94
C ASP A 27 -4.55 -3.95 10.22
N LEU A 28 -5.29 -2.95 9.69
CA LEU A 28 -6.75 -2.89 9.75
C LEU A 28 -7.40 -4.13 9.15
N VAL A 29 -6.99 -4.54 7.95
CA VAL A 29 -7.56 -5.73 7.30
C VAL A 29 -7.32 -6.99 8.13
N GLN A 30 -6.13 -7.13 8.75
CA GLN A 30 -5.83 -8.24 9.66
C GLN A 30 -6.67 -8.19 10.95
N LEU A 31 -6.92 -7.00 11.51
CA LEU A 31 -7.78 -6.82 12.68
C LEU A 31 -9.21 -7.32 12.44
N TYR A 32 -9.73 -7.16 11.22
CA TYR A 32 -11.03 -7.69 10.81
C TYR A 32 -10.99 -9.15 10.33
N GLY A 33 -9.86 -9.85 10.51
CA GLY A 33 -9.66 -11.24 10.08
C GLY A 33 -9.58 -11.41 8.56
N GLY A 34 -9.45 -10.30 7.82
CA GLY A 34 -9.31 -10.29 6.38
C GLY A 34 -7.86 -10.45 5.93
N GLN A 35 -7.68 -10.46 4.61
CA GLN A 35 -6.38 -10.58 3.95
C GLN A 35 -6.27 -9.55 2.81
N LEU A 36 -5.16 -8.81 2.78
CA LEU A 36 -4.86 -7.84 1.74
C LEU A 36 -3.90 -8.45 0.71
N SER A 37 -4.22 -8.31 -0.58
CA SER A 37 -3.37 -8.72 -1.69
C SER A 37 -3.16 -7.55 -2.65
N LEU A 38 -1.89 -7.31 -2.99
CA LEU A 38 -1.47 -6.31 -3.97
C LEU A 38 -0.99 -7.07 -5.21
N VAL A 39 -1.74 -6.97 -6.31
CA VAL A 39 -1.40 -7.62 -7.57
C VAL A 39 -1.10 -6.54 -8.60
N ARG A 40 0.05 -6.65 -9.26
CA ARG A 40 0.38 -5.77 -10.39
C ARG A 40 -0.50 -6.18 -11.57
N SER A 41 -1.33 -5.25 -12.05
CA SER A 41 -2.22 -5.51 -13.18
C SER A 41 -1.43 -5.55 -14.48
N GLU A 42 -1.74 -6.51 -15.35
CA GLU A 42 -1.11 -6.65 -16.68
C GLU A 42 -1.42 -5.45 -17.59
N LEU A 43 -2.55 -4.76 -17.35
CA LEU A 43 -2.97 -3.56 -18.09
C LEU A 43 -2.23 -2.28 -17.66
N GLY A 44 -1.28 -2.39 -16.74
CA GLY A 44 -0.61 -1.24 -16.13
C GLY A 44 -1.39 -0.72 -14.93
N GLY A 45 -0.78 -0.81 -13.75
CA GLY A 45 -1.35 -0.32 -12.50
C GLY A 45 -1.17 -1.29 -11.33
N LEU A 46 -1.63 -0.85 -10.16
CA LEU A 46 -1.61 -1.62 -8.92
C LEU A 46 -3.06 -1.97 -8.57
N LYS A 47 -3.41 -3.26 -8.58
CA LYS A 47 -4.69 -3.74 -8.08
C LYS A 47 -4.54 -4.08 -6.61
N VAL A 48 -5.36 -3.47 -5.77
CA VAL A 48 -5.44 -3.75 -4.34
C VAL A 48 -6.75 -4.48 -4.08
N SER A 49 -6.67 -5.71 -3.59
CA SER A 49 -7.83 -6.52 -3.21
C SER A 49 -7.77 -6.82 -1.72
N ALA A 50 -8.83 -6.53 -0.99
CA ALA A 50 -9.02 -6.94 0.38
C ALA A 50 -10.11 -8.01 0.43
N TRP A 51 -9.80 -9.16 1.00
CA TRP A 51 -10.74 -10.23 1.26
C TRP A 51 -11.10 -10.21 2.74
N PHE A 52 -12.38 -10.35 3.07
CA PHE A 52 -12.83 -10.47 4.45
C PHE A 52 -13.65 -11.75 4.58
N PRO A 53 -13.43 -12.57 5.62
CA PRO A 53 -14.27 -13.72 5.86
C PRO A 53 -15.70 -13.24 6.13
N ALA A 54 -16.67 -13.74 5.37
CA ALA A 54 -18.06 -13.56 5.72
C ALA A 54 -18.28 -14.21 7.09
N ARG A 55 -18.65 -13.44 8.12
CA ARG A 55 -19.15 -14.00 9.37
C ARG A 55 -20.29 -14.94 8.98
N ALA A 56 -20.16 -16.23 9.30
CA ALA A 56 -21.30 -17.13 9.41
C ALA A 56 -22.20 -16.53 10.50
N LEU A 57 -23.21 -15.78 10.07
CA LEU A 57 -24.34 -15.34 10.88
C LEU A 57 -25.37 -16.46 10.91
#